data_AF-A0A6L7JG05-F1
#
_entry.id   AF-A0A6L7JG05-F1
#
_cell.length_a   1.000
_cell.length_b   1.000
_cell.length_c   1.000
_cell.angle_alpha   90.00
_cell.angle_beta   90.00
_cell.angle_gamma   90.00
#
_symmetry.space_group_name_H-M   'P 1'
#
loop_
_entity.id
_entity.type
_entity.pdbx_description
1 polymer ?
#
loop_
_entity_poly.entity_id
_entity_poly.type
_entity_poly.pdbx_seq_one_letter_code
_entity_poly.pdbx_strand_id
1 'polypeptide(L)'
;MTAETPNSAPAEKPIDTAALTAKLSWYRATLLLGLAAAIAQVALGGVVRVTGSGDACPDWPLCHGQVIPPLDLNIWLEFSHRLSASALGVLVLIASVLAWRQVPRFQLSLIATGAALVLVVAAALLGGLTVLTELALWAR
;
A
#
# COMPACT_ATOMS: atom_id res chain seq x y z
N MET A 1 54.67 -32.24 26.88
CA MET A 1 53.51 -32.55 27.73
C MET A 1 52.75 -31.24 27.95
N THR A 2 51.98 -30.82 26.95
CA THR A 2 51.10 -29.64 27.02
C THR A 2 49.77 -30.12 26.46
N ALA A 3 48.80 -30.33 27.35
CA ALA A 3 47.45 -30.70 26.95
C ALA A 3 46.75 -29.46 26.37
N GLU A 4 46.45 -29.49 25.07
CA GLU A 4 45.54 -28.52 24.45
C GLU A 4 44.13 -28.74 25.02
N THR A 5 43.57 -27.71 25.63
CA THR A 5 42.17 -27.68 26.07
C THR A 5 41.24 -27.66 24.84
N PRO A 6 40.16 -28.46 24.79
CA PRO A 6 39.25 -28.46 23.66
C PRO A 6 38.49 -27.13 23.61
N ASN A 7 38.62 -26.44 22.47
CA ASN A 7 37.90 -25.21 22.13
C ASN A 7 36.39 -25.37 22.42
N SER A 8 35.86 -24.58 23.36
CA SER A 8 34.42 -24.49 23.60
C SER A 8 33.78 -23.79 22.41
N ALA A 9 33.10 -24.56 21.55
CA ALA A 9 32.28 -24.01 20.49
C ALA A 9 31.26 -23.00 21.08
N PRO A 10 31.04 -21.83 20.45
CA PRO A 10 30.06 -20.87 20.94
C PRO A 10 28.66 -21.51 20.93
N ALA A 11 27.96 -21.42 22.06
CA ALA A 11 26.62 -21.96 22.22
C ALA A 11 25.66 -21.35 21.18
N GLU A 12 25.14 -22.17 20.27
CA GLU A 12 24.17 -21.74 19.27
C GLU A 12 22.85 -21.40 19.96
N LYS A 13 22.41 -20.14 19.84
CA LYS A 13 21.18 -19.67 20.48
C LYS A 13 19.97 -20.34 19.80
N PRO A 14 19.06 -21.00 20.54
CA PRO A 14 17.92 -21.67 19.94
C PRO A 14 17.03 -20.67 19.17
N ILE A 15 16.66 -21.05 17.94
CA ILE A 15 15.77 -20.26 17.08
C ILE A 15 14.37 -20.27 17.72
N ASP A 16 13.85 -19.10 18.06
CA ASP A 16 12.46 -18.93 18.51
C ASP A 16 11.51 -19.06 17.32
N THR A 17 11.01 -20.28 17.10
CA THR A 17 10.10 -20.63 16.01
C THR A 17 8.74 -19.94 16.13
N ALA A 18 8.28 -19.65 17.35
CA ALA A 18 7.01 -18.97 17.61
C ALA A 18 7.08 -17.48 17.21
N ALA A 19 8.17 -16.81 17.57
CA ALA A 19 8.39 -15.42 17.16
C ALA A 19 8.59 -15.28 15.64
N LEU A 20 9.26 -16.26 15.00
CA LEU A 20 9.45 -16.28 13.55
C LEU A 20 8.12 -16.49 12.81
N THR A 21 7.31 -17.47 13.24
CA THR A 21 6.01 -17.74 12.63
C THR A 21 5.03 -16.58 12.79
N ALA A 22 5.01 -15.93 13.97
CA ALA A 22 4.20 -14.73 14.19
C ALA A 22 4.61 -13.58 13.27
N LYS A 23 5.92 -13.29 13.15
CA LYS A 23 6.42 -12.25 12.22
C LYS A 23 5.93 -12.50 10.79
N LEU A 24 6.19 -13.70 10.27
CA LEU A 24 5.76 -14.11 8.93
C LEU A 24 4.23 -14.09 8.75
N SER A 25 3.42 -14.35 9.79
CA SER A 25 1.96 -14.27 9.69
C SER A 25 1.47 -12.84 9.51
N TRP A 26 2.03 -11.87 10.24
CA TRP A 26 1.74 -10.44 10.07
C TRP A 26 2.10 -9.96 8.66
N TYR A 27 3.28 -10.36 8.16
CA TYR A 27 3.69 -10.02 6.80
C TYR A 27 2.71 -10.59 5.76
N ARG A 28 2.35 -11.88 5.87
CA ARG A 28 1.36 -12.51 5.01
C ARG A 28 -0.01 -11.83 5.07
N ALA A 29 -0.47 -11.44 6.26
CA ALA A 29 -1.73 -10.73 6.44
C ALA A 29 -1.72 -9.38 5.70
N THR A 30 -0.62 -8.62 5.79
CA THR A 30 -0.50 -7.35 5.05
C THR A 30 -0.53 -7.52 3.54
N LEU A 31 0.09 -8.59 3.00
CA LEU A 31 0.04 -8.89 1.57
C LEU A 31 -1.37 -9.28 1.10
N LEU A 32 -2.06 -10.13 1.85
CA LEU A 32 -3.43 -10.55 1.52
C LEU A 32 -4.42 -9.38 1.61
N LEU A 33 -4.31 -8.57 2.66
CA LEU A 33 -5.11 -7.36 2.79
C LEU A 33 -4.80 -6.35 1.68
N GLY A 34 -3.53 -6.18 1.33
CA GLY A 34 -3.10 -5.29 0.25
C GLY A 34 -3.66 -5.73 -1.10
N LEU A 35 -3.63 -7.02 -1.40
CA LEU A 35 -4.23 -7.59 -2.61
C LEU A 35 -5.73 -7.34 -2.66
N ALA A 36 -6.46 -7.65 -1.58
CA ALA A 36 -7.90 -7.43 -1.50
C ALA A 36 -8.26 -5.94 -1.66
N ALA A 37 -7.51 -5.06 -0.99
CA ALA A 37 -7.71 -3.61 -1.07
C ALA A 37 -7.40 -3.06 -2.46
N ALA A 38 -6.38 -3.56 -3.15
CA ALA A 38 -6.07 -3.17 -4.52
C ALA A 38 -7.19 -3.57 -5.50
N ILE A 39 -7.74 -4.78 -5.36
CA ILE A 39 -8.89 -5.23 -6.16
C ILE A 39 -10.11 -4.34 -5.89
N ALA A 40 -10.40 -4.07 -4.62
CA ALA A 40 -11.50 -3.17 -4.23
C ALA A 40 -11.30 -1.75 -4.80
N GLN A 41 -10.06 -1.25 -4.81
CA GLN A 41 -9.74 0.07 -5.38
C GLN A 41 -10.05 0.15 -6.87
N VAL A 42 -9.68 -0.89 -7.64
CA VAL A 42 -10.00 -0.96 -9.08
C VAL A 42 -11.52 -0.97 -9.29
N ALA A 43 -12.25 -1.75 -8.49
CA ALA A 43 -13.71 -1.80 -8.57
C ALA A 43 -14.35 -0.44 -8.24
N LEU A 44 -13.90 0.22 -7.17
CA LEU A 44 -14.37 1.56 -6.78
C LEU A 44 -14.07 2.61 -7.87
N GLY A 45 -12.89 2.57 -8.47
CA GLY A 45 -12.56 3.44 -9.61
C GLY A 45 -13.48 3.23 -10.80
N GLY A 46 -13.84 1.96 -11.10
CA GLY A 46 -14.84 1.62 -12.10
C GLY A 46 -16.23 2.17 -11.78
N VAL A 47 -16.67 2.10 -10.52
CA VAL A 47 -17.95 2.68 -10.06
C VAL A 47 -17.95 4.19 -10.24
N VAL A 48 -16.91 4.89 -9.79
CA VAL A 48 -16.77 6.35 -9.95
C VAL A 48 -16.84 6.76 -11.43
N ARG A 49 -16.21 5.98 -12.31
CA ARG A 49 -16.24 6.25 -13.76
C ARG A 49 -17.64 6.04 -14.36
N VAL A 50 -18.30 4.93 -14.05
CA VAL A 50 -19.63 4.61 -14.62
C VAL A 50 -20.73 5.53 -14.09
N THR A 51 -20.61 6.01 -12.85
CA THR A 51 -21.54 6.96 -12.25
C THR A 51 -21.31 8.42 -12.69
N GLY A 52 -20.25 8.70 -13.46
CA GLY A 52 -19.88 10.06 -13.83
C GLY A 52 -19.40 10.92 -12.65
N SER A 53 -19.07 10.30 -11.53
CA SER A 53 -18.59 10.98 -10.31
C SER A 53 -17.10 11.33 -10.35
N GLY A 54 -16.40 11.07 -11.46
CA GLY A 54 -14.94 11.24 -11.55
C GLY A 54 -14.43 12.67 -11.44
N ASP A 55 -15.32 13.65 -11.65
CA ASP A 55 -15.02 15.08 -11.66
C ASP A 55 -15.85 15.84 -10.59
N ALA A 56 -16.33 15.15 -9.55
CA ALA A 56 -17.17 15.72 -8.50
C ALA A 56 -16.38 16.59 -7.49
N CYS A 57 -15.09 16.32 -7.33
CA CYS A 57 -14.13 17.07 -6.54
C CYS A 57 -13.18 17.86 -7.47
N PRO A 58 -13.34 19.20 -7.59
CA PRO A 58 -12.51 20.02 -8.48
C PRO A 58 -11.06 20.19 -8.00
N ASP A 59 -10.80 19.92 -6.72
CA ASP A 59 -9.50 20.10 -6.11
C ASP A 59 -8.84 18.76 -5.79
N TRP A 60 -7.52 18.80 -5.58
CA TRP A 60 -6.74 17.70 -5.03
C TRP A 60 -5.63 18.31 -4.16
N PRO A 61 -5.29 17.76 -2.98
CA PRO A 61 -5.73 16.48 -2.39
C PRO A 61 -7.05 16.55 -1.62
N LEU A 62 -7.50 17.75 -1.25
CA LEU A 62 -8.80 17.99 -0.61
C LEU A 62 -9.94 17.90 -1.64
N CYS A 63 -11.19 17.89 -1.17
CA CYS A 63 -12.38 18.01 -2.01
C CYS A 63 -13.19 19.22 -1.54
N HIS A 64 -13.41 20.21 -2.43
CA HIS A 64 -14.03 21.50 -2.08
C HIS A 64 -13.31 22.23 -0.93
N GLY A 65 -11.98 22.11 -0.85
CA GLY A 65 -11.18 22.66 0.25
C GLY A 65 -11.50 22.11 1.65
N GLN A 66 -12.33 21.06 1.77
CA GLN A 66 -12.78 20.50 3.04
C GLN A 66 -12.23 19.10 3.26
N VAL A 67 -12.01 18.74 4.54
CA VAL A 67 -11.65 17.37 4.95
C VAL A 67 -12.88 16.45 4.94
N ILE A 68 -14.05 17.01 5.27
CA ILE A 68 -15.34 16.33 5.20
C ILE A 68 -16.17 17.08 4.16
N PRO A 69 -16.42 16.50 2.98
CA PRO A 69 -17.13 17.19 1.91
C PRO A 69 -18.65 17.29 2.17
N PRO A 70 -19.36 18.12 1.41
CA PRO A 70 -20.82 18.21 1.44
C PRO A 70 -21.49 16.85 1.22
N LEU A 71 -22.68 16.65 1.80
CA LEU A 71 -23.47 15.42 1.66
C LEU A 71 -24.13 15.34 0.28
N ASP A 72 -23.34 15.06 -0.75
CA ASP A 72 -23.79 14.72 -2.10
C ASP A 72 -23.23 13.35 -2.54
N LEU A 73 -24.06 12.52 -3.16
CA LEU A 73 -23.68 11.14 -3.48
C LEU A 73 -22.46 11.07 -4.40
N ASN A 74 -22.37 11.92 -5.43
CA ASN A 74 -21.27 11.86 -6.40
C ASN A 74 -19.97 12.33 -5.75
N ILE A 75 -20.04 13.38 -4.93
CA ILE A 75 -18.89 13.86 -4.16
C ILE A 75 -18.39 12.78 -3.20
N TRP A 76 -19.28 12.10 -2.49
CA TRP A 76 -18.91 11.02 -1.56
C TRP A 76 -18.34 9.80 -2.27
N LEU A 77 -18.80 9.48 -3.48
CA LEU A 77 -18.22 8.39 -4.28
C LEU A 77 -16.77 8.69 -4.66
N GLU A 78 -16.48 9.88 -5.19
CA GLU A 78 -15.12 10.26 -5.54
C GLU A 78 -14.22 10.38 -4.29
N PHE A 79 -14.73 11.02 -3.24
CA PHE A 79 -14.02 11.16 -1.98
C PHE A 79 -13.69 9.81 -1.34
N SER A 80 -14.62 8.86 -1.35
CA SER A 80 -14.40 7.50 -0.83
C SER A 80 -13.32 6.77 -1.61
N HIS A 81 -13.32 6.89 -2.94
CA HIS A 81 -12.27 6.32 -3.80
C HIS A 81 -10.89 6.94 -3.53
N ARG A 82 -10.80 8.26 -3.28
CA ARG A 82 -9.55 8.96 -2.91
C ARG A 82 -9.05 8.55 -1.52
N LEU A 83 -9.96 8.45 -0.55
CA LEU A 83 -9.64 8.04 0.81
C LEU A 83 -9.14 6.60 0.86
N SER A 84 -9.81 5.69 0.14
CA SER A 84 -9.39 4.29 0.04
C SER A 84 -8.05 4.14 -0.69
N ALA A 85 -7.76 4.96 -1.71
CA ALA A 85 -6.45 5.00 -2.36
C ALA A 85 -5.33 5.37 -1.37
N SER A 86 -5.58 6.38 -0.53
CA SER A 86 -4.63 6.82 0.50
C SER A 86 -4.36 5.71 1.53
N ALA A 87 -5.42 5.02 1.97
CA ALA A 87 -5.30 3.88 2.88
C ALA A 87 -4.51 2.72 2.25
N LEU A 88 -4.74 2.42 0.96
CA LEU A 88 -3.97 1.41 0.22
C LEU A 88 -2.49 1.79 0.15
N GLY A 89 -2.16 3.06 -0.10
CA GLY A 89 -0.78 3.56 -0.09
C GLY A 89 -0.07 3.33 1.24
N VAL A 90 -0.74 3.63 2.36
CA VAL A 90 -0.20 3.36 3.71
C VAL A 90 0.01 1.87 3.93
N LEU A 91 -0.95 1.03 3.52
CA LEU A 91 -0.84 -0.42 3.65
C LEU A 91 0.34 -0.99 2.85
N VAL A 92 0.54 -0.52 1.62
CA VAL A 92 1.69 -0.90 0.77
C VAL A 92 3.00 -0.43 1.39
N LEU A 93 3.05 0.79 1.96
CA LEU A 93 4.23 1.27 2.68
C LEU A 93 4.57 0.37 3.88
N ILE A 94 3.57 -0.02 4.67
CA ILE A 94 3.75 -0.97 5.78
C ILE A 94 4.30 -2.29 5.24
N ALA A 95 3.72 -2.84 4.17
CA ALA A 95 4.18 -4.10 3.57
C ALA A 95 5.66 -4.00 3.11
N SER A 96 6.07 -2.90 2.49
CA SER A 96 7.47 -2.65 2.08
C SER A 96 8.42 -2.56 3.28
N VAL A 97 8.01 -1.86 4.35
CA VAL A 97 8.79 -1.78 5.59
C VAL A 97 8.90 -3.16 6.26
N LEU A 98 7.82 -3.94 6.31
CA LEU A 98 7.84 -5.30 6.85
C LEU A 98 8.70 -6.24 5.99
N ALA A 99 8.67 -6.10 4.66
CA ALA A 99 9.53 -6.87 3.77
C ALA A 99 11.01 -6.61 4.08
N TRP A 100 11.42 -5.34 4.20
CA TRP A 100 12.79 -4.96 4.57
C TRP A 100 13.20 -5.43 5.97
N ARG A 101 12.29 -5.42 6.94
CA ARG A 101 12.61 -5.78 8.33
C ARG A 101 12.57 -7.27 8.63
N GLN A 102 11.70 -8.02 7.96
CA GLN A 102 11.44 -9.43 8.32
C GLN A 102 11.98 -10.42 7.29
N VAL A 103 12.01 -10.06 6.01
CA VAL A 103 12.44 -10.95 4.91
C VAL A 103 13.50 -10.30 4.01
N PRO A 104 14.55 -9.63 4.54
CA PRO A 104 15.56 -8.93 3.72
C PRO A 104 16.36 -9.85 2.81
N ARG A 105 16.40 -11.16 3.11
CA ARG A 105 17.08 -12.15 2.27
C ARG A 105 16.33 -12.49 0.98
N PHE A 106 15.03 -12.22 0.91
CA PHE A 106 14.20 -12.53 -0.25
C PHE A 106 14.09 -11.33 -1.18
N GLN A 107 15.05 -11.19 -2.11
CA GLN A 107 15.15 -10.06 -3.03
C GLN A 107 13.86 -9.81 -3.82
N LEU A 108 13.20 -10.87 -4.31
CA LEU A 108 11.93 -10.75 -5.03
C LEU A 108 10.87 -10.03 -4.21
N SER A 109 10.80 -10.32 -2.91
CA SER A 109 9.84 -9.68 -2.01
C SER A 109 10.15 -8.20 -1.80
N LEU A 110 11.44 -7.83 -1.75
CA LEU A 110 11.84 -6.42 -1.62
C LEU A 110 11.57 -5.64 -2.91
N ILE A 111 11.87 -6.24 -4.06
CA ILE A 111 11.62 -5.65 -5.38
C ILE A 111 10.12 -5.50 -5.61
N ALA A 112 9.32 -6.53 -5.34
CA ALA A 112 7.87 -6.49 -5.60
C ALA A 112 7.16 -5.45 -4.73
N THR A 113 7.45 -5.40 -3.43
CA THR A 113 6.84 -4.40 -2.53
C THR A 113 7.37 -2.99 -2.80
N GLY A 114 8.66 -2.84 -3.12
CA GLY A 114 9.23 -1.58 -3.58
C GLY A 114 8.60 -1.07 -4.88
N ALA A 115 8.45 -1.94 -5.88
CA ALA A 115 7.79 -1.61 -7.14
C ALA A 115 6.31 -1.26 -6.93
N ALA A 116 5.59 -2.01 -6.09
CA ALA A 116 4.21 -1.71 -5.74
C ALA A 116 4.06 -0.32 -5.10
N LEU A 117 4.97 0.05 -4.20
CA LEU A 117 4.98 1.39 -3.58
C LEU A 117 5.18 2.48 -4.64
N VAL A 118 6.15 2.30 -5.55
CA VAL A 118 6.39 3.24 -6.66
C VAL A 118 5.15 3.35 -7.55
N LEU A 119 4.53 2.24 -7.91
CA LEU A 119 3.34 2.21 -8.75
C LEU A 119 2.13 2.90 -8.11
N VAL A 120 1.89 2.68 -6.81
CA VAL A 120 0.78 3.35 -6.10
C VAL A 120 1.01 4.86 -6.01
N VAL A 121 2.24 5.30 -5.74
CA VAL A 121 2.58 6.73 -5.75
C VAL A 121 2.38 7.33 -7.14
N ALA A 122 2.87 6.65 -8.19
CA ALA A 122 2.69 7.09 -9.56
C ALA A 122 1.20 7.17 -9.93
N ALA A 123 0.40 6.18 -9.56
CA ALA A 123 -1.04 6.17 -9.80
C ALA A 123 -1.76 7.32 -9.08
N ALA A 124 -1.40 7.60 -7.83
CA ALA A 124 -1.97 8.72 -7.06
C ALA A 124 -1.62 10.08 -7.70
N LEU A 125 -0.37 10.25 -8.15
CA LEU A 125 0.06 11.47 -8.84
C LEU A 125 -0.64 11.64 -10.19
N LEU A 126 -0.76 10.57 -10.98
CA LEU A 126 -1.48 10.60 -12.25
C LEU A 126 -2.97 10.92 -12.06
N GLY A 127 -3.61 10.37 -11.02
CA GLY A 127 -4.98 10.71 -10.66
C GLY A 127 -5.13 12.19 -10.29
N GLY A 128 -4.27 12.71 -9.42
CA GLY A 128 -4.29 14.13 -9.05
C GLY A 128 -4.02 15.07 -10.24
N LEU A 129 -3.07 14.71 -11.11
CA LEU A 129 -2.79 15.46 -12.34
C LEU A 129 -4.01 15.49 -13.27
N THR A 130 -4.75 14.38 -13.38
CA THR A 130 -5.95 14.32 -14.23
C THR A 130 -6.99 15.35 -13.80
N VAL A 131 -7.19 15.50 -12.48
CA VAL A 131 -8.11 16.49 -11.91
C VAL A 131 -7.59 17.92 -12.13
N LEU A 132 -6.32 18.18 -11.79
CA LEU A 132 -5.74 19.52 -11.85
C LEU A 132 -5.54 20.06 -13.28
N THR A 133 -5.32 19.17 -14.25
CA THR A 133 -5.02 19.59 -15.63
C THR A 133 -6.25 19.68 -16.52
N GLU A 134 -7.46 19.38 -16.01
CA GLU A 134 -8.70 19.43 -16.80
C GLU A 134 -8.49 18.77 -18.18
N LEU A 135 -7.76 17.63 -18.23
CA LEU A 135 -7.35 17.00 -19.50
C LEU A 135 -8.55 16.30 -20.16
N ALA A 136 -9.52 17.12 -20.53
CA ALA A 136 -10.90 16.84 -20.86
C ALA A 136 -11.12 16.71 -22.37
N LEU A 137 -10.18 16.04 -23.07
CA LEU A 137 -10.36 15.72 -24.49
C LEU A 137 -10.66 14.24 -24.76
N TRP A 138 -10.28 13.30 -23.87
CA TRP A 138 -10.57 11.87 -24.05
C TRP A 138 -11.59 11.29 -23.06
N ALA A 139 -11.95 12.05 -22.01
CA ALA A 139 -12.75 11.57 -20.89
C ALA A 139 -14.21 12.06 -20.88
N ARG A 140 -14.58 12.94 -21.83
CA ARG A 140 -15.97 13.33 -22.13
C ARG A 140 -16.64 12.27 -23.01
#